data_AF-A0A941JLL1-F1
#
_entry.id   AF-A0A941JLL1-F1
#
_cell.length_a   1.000
_cell.length_b   1.000
_cell.length_c   1.000
_cell.angle_alpha   90.00
_cell.angle_beta   90.00
_cell.angle_gamma   90.00
#
_symmetry.space_group_name_H-M   'P 1'
#
loop_
_entity.id
_entity.type
_entity.pdbx_description
1 polymer ?
#
loop_
_entity_poly.entity_id
_entity_poly.type
_entity_poly.pdbx_seq_one_letter_code
_entity_poly.pdbx_strand_id
1 'polypeptide(L)'
;MNASEQATGLQLASKIAAIVNLFKSEFPDAKADLKPWSNDRETLDLVDPNSIDIGFHFPGWSRRIHCRSILVQIRFHLDPEDCQQRLIGVETTGFNHQGEAWRLSTVENWQCVGKYQVAADAEEKLRSFCRQIFQLFN
;
A
#
# COMPACT_ATOMS: atom_id res chain seq x y z
N MET A 1 -10.09 -2.90 0.14
CA MET A 1 -10.68 -3.54 -1.05
C MET A 1 -9.65 -3.65 -2.15
N ASN A 2 -9.72 -4.66 -3.02
CA ASN A 2 -8.78 -4.78 -4.14
C ASN A 2 -8.82 -3.52 -5.01
N ALA A 3 -7.65 -3.01 -5.42
CA ALA A 3 -7.60 -1.85 -6.31
C ALA A 3 -8.36 -2.06 -7.62
N SER A 4 -8.40 -3.29 -8.15
CA SER A 4 -9.19 -3.56 -9.36
C SER A 4 -10.70 -3.38 -9.18
N GLU A 5 -11.21 -3.61 -7.96
CA GLU A 5 -12.63 -3.44 -7.63
C GLU A 5 -12.97 -1.96 -7.41
N GLN A 6 -12.01 -1.18 -6.91
CA GLN A 6 -12.14 0.27 -6.72
C GLN A 6 -12.00 1.07 -8.03
N ALA A 7 -11.49 0.48 -9.11
CA ALA A 7 -11.32 1.15 -10.40
C ALA A 7 -12.65 1.36 -11.18
N THR A 8 -13.68 1.88 -10.52
CA THR A 8 -15.05 2.05 -11.06
C THR A 8 -15.23 3.28 -11.95
N GLY A 9 -14.23 4.15 -12.05
CA GLY A 9 -14.25 5.35 -12.88
C GLY A 9 -12.86 5.80 -13.34
N LEU A 10 -12.80 6.58 -14.42
CA LEU A 10 -11.54 7.00 -15.06
C LEU A 10 -10.60 7.73 -14.10
N GLN A 11 -11.14 8.60 -13.25
CA GLN A 11 -10.37 9.36 -12.27
C GLN A 11 -9.65 8.43 -11.29
N LEU A 12 -10.37 7.46 -10.73
CA LEU A 12 -9.82 6.55 -9.73
C LEU A 12 -8.87 5.52 -10.36
N ALA A 13 -9.19 5.02 -11.56
CA ALA A 13 -8.28 4.17 -12.34
C ALA A 13 -6.96 4.90 -12.66
N SER A 14 -7.03 6.19 -13.01
CA SER A 14 -5.83 7.01 -13.27
C SER A 14 -5.00 7.21 -12.00
N LYS A 15 -5.64 7.43 -10.85
CA LYS A 15 -4.95 7.52 -9.56
C LYS A 15 -4.27 6.20 -9.18
N ILE A 16 -4.94 5.06 -9.36
CA ILE A 16 -4.35 3.73 -9.13
C ILE A 16 -3.12 3.51 -10.03
N ALA A 17 -3.22 3.84 -11.32
CA ALA A 17 -2.09 3.75 -12.25
C ALA A 17 -0.92 4.66 -11.82
N ALA A 18 -1.22 5.88 -11.37
CA ALA A 18 -0.22 6.79 -10.83
C ALA A 18 0.47 6.20 -9.59
N ILE A 19 -0.28 5.66 -8.62
CA ILE A 19 0.29 5.00 -7.43
C ILE A 19 1.23 3.86 -7.82
N VAL A 20 0.81 3.01 -8.77
CA VAL A 20 1.66 1.91 -9.26
C VAL A 20 2.96 2.44 -9.86
N ASN A 21 2.90 3.51 -10.66
CA ASN A 21 4.08 4.12 -11.26
C ASN A 21 4.99 4.77 -10.22
N LEU A 22 4.42 5.47 -9.23
CA LEU A 22 5.16 6.07 -8.11
C LEU A 22 5.90 5.01 -7.28
N PHE A 23 5.26 3.87 -7.03
CA PHE A 23 5.95 2.78 -6.33
C PHE A 23 7.11 2.21 -7.16
N LYS A 24 6.87 2.00 -8.47
CA LYS A 24 7.88 1.46 -9.38
C LYS A 24 9.04 2.41 -9.65
N SER A 25 8.87 3.74 -9.52
CA SER A 25 10.01 4.66 -9.61
C SER A 25 10.99 4.47 -8.46
N GLU A 26 10.50 4.11 -7.28
CA GLU A 26 11.34 3.80 -6.10
C GLU A 26 11.87 2.37 -6.11
N PHE A 27 11.06 1.43 -6.62
CA PHE A 27 11.29 -0.01 -6.66
C PHE A 27 11.01 -0.61 -8.06
N PRO A 28 11.92 -0.43 -9.05
CA PRO A 28 11.67 -0.79 -10.45
C PRO A 28 11.37 -2.27 -10.71
N ASP A 29 11.93 -3.16 -9.90
CA ASP A 29 11.77 -4.61 -10.05
C ASP A 29 10.42 -5.12 -9.51
N ALA A 30 9.66 -4.29 -8.80
CA ALA A 30 8.40 -4.69 -8.20
C ALA A 30 7.28 -4.85 -9.24
N LYS A 31 6.54 -5.96 -9.14
CA LYS A 31 5.34 -6.22 -9.93
C LYS A 31 4.11 -5.86 -9.11
N ALA A 32 3.27 -4.98 -9.66
CA ALA A 32 2.01 -4.62 -9.03
C ALA A 32 0.97 -5.73 -9.20
N ASP A 33 0.19 -5.92 -8.16
CA ASP A 33 -0.93 -6.84 -8.05
C ASP A 33 -2.14 -6.05 -7.56
N LEU A 34 -3.12 -5.86 -8.43
CA LEU A 34 -4.32 -5.07 -8.14
C LEU A 34 -5.41 -5.90 -7.45
N LYS A 35 -5.15 -7.19 -7.19
CA LYS A 35 -6.03 -8.13 -6.48
C LYS A 35 -5.27 -8.85 -5.36
N PRO A 36 -4.69 -8.13 -4.39
CA PRO A 36 -3.92 -8.75 -3.31
C PRO A 36 -4.76 -9.68 -2.42
N TRP A 37 -6.07 -9.50 -2.37
CA TRP A 37 -6.98 -10.37 -1.64
C TRP A 37 -7.56 -11.44 -2.56
N SER A 38 -7.43 -12.70 -2.12
CA SER A 38 -8.02 -13.85 -2.78
C SER A 38 -9.45 -14.09 -2.28
N ASN A 39 -10.23 -14.91 -2.99
CA ASN A 39 -11.61 -15.24 -2.60
C ASN A 39 -11.71 -16.26 -1.45
N ASP A 40 -10.63 -16.50 -0.70
CA ASP A 40 -10.66 -17.38 0.46
C ASP A 40 -11.19 -16.65 1.70
N ARG A 41 -11.81 -17.40 2.62
CA ARG A 41 -12.49 -16.82 3.78
C ARG A 41 -11.54 -16.08 4.73
N GLU A 42 -10.26 -16.44 4.78
CA GLU A 42 -9.30 -15.83 5.71
C GLU A 42 -8.88 -14.43 5.27
N THR A 43 -8.84 -14.17 3.96
CA THR A 43 -8.47 -12.86 3.42
C THR A 43 -9.65 -11.91 3.24
N LEU A 44 -10.89 -12.41 3.13
CA LEU A 44 -12.09 -11.59 3.02
C LEU A 44 -12.37 -10.74 4.26
N ASP A 45 -12.09 -11.25 5.46
CA ASP A 45 -12.30 -10.52 6.72
C ASP A 45 -11.33 -9.32 6.88
N LEU A 46 -10.26 -9.27 6.09
CA LEU A 46 -9.27 -8.19 6.09
C LEU A 46 -9.60 -7.07 5.08
N VAL A 47 -10.64 -7.25 4.27
CA VAL A 47 -11.03 -6.30 3.24
C VAL A 47 -11.73 -5.09 3.87
N ASP A 48 -11.04 -3.95 3.91
CA ASP A 48 -11.67 -2.66 4.24
C ASP A 48 -12.41 -2.11 3.00
N PRO A 49 -13.75 -1.94 3.02
CA PRO A 49 -14.47 -1.43 1.87
C PRO A 49 -14.10 0.02 1.52
N ASN A 50 -13.51 0.75 2.46
CA ASN A 50 -13.06 2.12 2.29
C ASN A 50 -11.56 2.21 2.04
N SER A 51 -10.94 1.16 1.51
CA SER A 51 -9.52 1.18 1.13
C SER A 51 -9.28 0.74 -0.32
N ILE A 52 -8.22 1.29 -0.89
CA ILE A 52 -7.59 0.80 -2.13
C ILE A 52 -6.35 0.01 -1.73
N ASP A 53 -6.39 -1.30 -1.96
CA ASP A 53 -5.31 -2.21 -1.59
C ASP A 53 -4.57 -2.69 -2.84
N ILE A 54 -3.24 -2.53 -2.84
CA ILE A 54 -2.34 -2.91 -3.93
C ILE A 54 -1.22 -3.75 -3.36
N GLY A 55 -1.01 -4.93 -3.93
CA GLY A 55 0.16 -5.77 -3.66
C GLY A 55 1.32 -5.39 -4.58
N PHE A 56 2.55 -5.50 -4.08
CA PHE A 56 3.78 -5.37 -4.85
C PHE A 56 4.69 -6.56 -4.56
N HIS A 57 5.08 -7.29 -5.60
CA HIS A 57 5.88 -8.51 -5.49
C HIS A 57 7.26 -8.31 -6.12
N PHE A 58 8.31 -8.62 -5.38
CA PHE A 58 9.69 -8.55 -5.86
C PHE A 58 10.10 -9.90 -6.49
N PRO A 59 11.08 -9.92 -7.43
CA PRO A 59 11.59 -11.14 -8.06
C PRO A 59 12.52 -11.92 -7.10
N GLY A 60 12.08 -12.10 -5.86
CA GLY A 60 12.86 -12.70 -4.78
C GLY A 60 12.75 -11.92 -3.47
N TRP A 61 13.57 -12.30 -2.50
CA TRP A 61 13.67 -11.61 -1.22
C TRP A 61 14.63 -10.43 -1.32
N SER A 62 14.17 -9.23 -0.95
CA SER A 62 15.02 -8.05 -0.91
C SER A 62 15.70 -7.93 0.46
N ARG A 63 17.04 -7.90 0.48
CA ARG A 63 17.84 -7.71 1.71
C ARG A 63 17.64 -6.34 2.34
N ARG A 64 17.39 -5.29 1.55
CA ARG A 64 17.23 -3.92 2.07
C ARG A 64 15.89 -3.70 2.76
N ILE A 65 14.86 -4.35 2.24
CA ILE A 65 13.47 -4.20 2.70
C ILE A 65 13.02 -5.40 3.53
N HIS A 66 13.84 -6.45 3.63
CA HIS A 66 13.56 -7.68 4.40
C HIS A 66 12.25 -8.41 4.07
N CYS A 67 11.65 -8.14 2.91
CA CYS A 67 10.39 -8.75 2.46
C CYS A 67 10.49 -9.25 1.02
N ARG A 68 9.53 -10.08 0.61
CA ARG A 68 9.34 -10.53 -0.78
C ARG A 68 8.15 -9.84 -1.45
N SER A 69 7.21 -9.36 -0.65
CA SER A 69 6.02 -8.67 -1.10
C SER A 69 5.66 -7.57 -0.10
N ILE A 70 5.02 -6.53 -0.61
CA ILE A 70 4.51 -5.40 0.17
C ILE A 70 3.03 -5.24 -0.16
N LEU A 71 2.20 -5.09 0.86
CA LEU A 71 0.81 -4.65 0.72
C LEU A 71 0.75 -3.16 1.04
N VAL A 72 0.17 -2.37 0.14
CA VAL A 72 -0.14 -0.95 0.36
C VAL A 72 -1.64 -0.82 0.46
N GLN A 73 -2.13 -0.30 1.59
CA GLN A 73 -3.54 -0.05 1.85
C GLN A 73 -3.74 1.44 2.03
N ILE A 74 -4.46 2.05 1.09
CA ILE A 74 -4.77 3.49 1.09
C ILE A 74 -6.19 3.63 1.64
N ARG A 75 -6.32 4.20 2.84
CA ARG A 75 -7.56 4.22 3.60
C ARG A 75 -8.26 5.56 3.48
N PHE A 76 -9.56 5.51 3.21
CA PHE A 76 -10.41 6.68 3.07
C PHE A 76 -11.44 6.75 4.19
N HIS A 77 -11.81 7.96 4.55
CA HIS A 77 -12.99 8.25 5.35
C HIS A 77 -14.01 8.94 4.46
N LEU A 78 -15.24 8.43 4.45
CA LEU A 78 -16.37 9.11 3.83
C LEU A 78 -16.92 10.11 4.84
N ASP A 79 -16.77 11.40 4.55
CA ASP A 79 -17.36 12.45 5.36
C ASP A 79 -18.89 12.41 5.16
N PRO A 80 -19.69 12.14 6.22
CA PRO A 80 -21.13 12.01 6.09
C PRO A 80 -21.84 13.32 5.74
N GLU A 81 -21.19 14.48 5.91
CA GLU A 81 -21.81 15.78 5.63
C GLU A 81 -21.60 16.25 4.18
N ASP A 82 -20.44 15.95 3.58
CA ASP A 82 -20.05 16.42 2.23
C ASP A 82 -20.03 15.29 1.18
N CYS A 83 -20.28 14.04 1.59
CA CYS A 83 -20.18 12.84 0.73
C CYS A 83 -18.82 12.70 0.02
N GLN A 84 -17.78 13.36 0.52
CA GLN A 84 -16.44 13.32 -0.04
C GLN A 84 -15.59 12.25 0.65
N GLN A 85 -14.86 11.46 -0.15
CA GLN A 85 -13.85 10.54 0.36
C GLN A 85 -12.55 11.30 0.62
N ARG A 86 -12.14 11.37 1.88
CA ARG A 86 -10.86 11.95 2.29
C ARG A 86 -9.87 10.84 2.61
N LEU A 87 -8.65 10.97 2.10
CA LEU A 87 -7.54 10.10 2.49
C LEU A 87 -7.21 10.33 3.96
N ILE A 88 -7.23 9.27 4.78
CA ILE A 88 -6.91 9.35 6.21
C ILE A 88 -5.58 8.69 6.56
N GLY A 89 -5.10 7.77 5.72
CA GLY A 89 -3.86 7.07 6.01
C GLY A 89 -3.45 6.12 4.91
N VAL A 90 -2.16 5.79 4.92
CA VAL A 90 -1.57 4.74 4.12
C VAL A 90 -0.88 3.77 5.08
N GLU A 91 -1.24 2.49 4.98
CA GLU A 91 -0.55 1.40 5.65
C GLU A 91 0.25 0.62 4.63
N THR A 92 1.55 0.42 4.92
CA THR A 92 2.45 -0.35 4.07
C THR A 92 3.03 -1.49 4.88
N THR A 93 2.73 -2.72 4.49
CA THR A 93 3.11 -3.92 5.25
C THR A 93 4.00 -4.81 4.40
N GLY A 94 5.20 -5.11 4.89
CA GLY A 94 6.13 -6.03 4.25
C GLY A 94 5.94 -7.45 4.74
N PHE A 95 5.87 -8.41 3.81
CA PHE A 95 5.72 -9.83 4.12
C PHE A 95 6.93 -10.65 3.69
N ASN A 96 7.31 -11.61 4.54
CA ASN A 96 8.31 -12.63 4.24
C ASN A 96 7.74 -14.04 4.54
N HIS A 97 8.60 -15.06 4.54
CA HIS A 97 8.17 -16.45 4.77
C HIS A 97 7.63 -16.71 6.19
N GLN A 98 7.86 -15.80 7.14
CA GLN A 98 7.35 -15.86 8.52
C GLN A 98 6.08 -15.02 8.72
N GLY A 99 5.51 -14.46 7.66
CA GLY A 99 4.36 -13.55 7.72
C GLY A 99 4.78 -12.08 7.67
N GLU A 100 4.12 -11.23 8.47
CA GLU A 100 4.43 -9.80 8.57
C GLU A 100 5.85 -9.59 9.15
N ALA A 101 6.68 -8.93 8.36
CA ALA A 101 8.06 -8.61 8.72
C ALA A 101 8.15 -7.23 9.39
N TRP A 102 7.43 -6.26 8.83
CA TRP A 102 7.34 -4.88 9.28
C TRP A 102 6.09 -4.20 8.72
N ARG A 103 5.70 -3.10 9.35
CA ARG A 103 4.63 -2.21 8.93
C ARG A 103 5.06 -0.75 9.08
N LEU A 104 4.65 0.08 8.12
CA LEU A 104 4.73 1.53 8.18
C LEU A 104 3.30 2.08 8.12
N SER A 105 2.95 2.93 9.09
CA SER A 105 1.66 3.62 9.13
C SER A 105 1.86 5.12 9.12
N THR A 106 1.11 5.82 8.26
CA THR A 106 1.10 7.29 8.20
C THR A 106 0.12 7.93 9.20
N VAL A 107 -0.59 7.13 9.99
CA VAL A 107 -1.45 7.64 11.07
C VAL A 107 -0.64 7.86 12.35
N GLU A 108 0.47 7.15 12.50
CA GLU A 108 1.33 7.21 13.69
C GLU A 108 2.65 7.96 13.41
N ASN A 109 3.80 7.35 13.74
CA ASN A 109 5.12 7.98 13.71
C ASN A 109 5.82 7.91 12.34
N TRP A 110 5.15 7.41 11.29
CA TRP A 110 5.71 7.27 9.93
C TRP A 110 7.04 6.51 9.89
N GLN A 111 7.15 5.47 10.71
CA GLN A 111 8.35 4.64 10.82
C GLN A 111 8.01 3.18 10.52
N CYS A 112 8.98 2.43 9.99
CA CYS A 112 8.86 0.99 9.88
C CYS A 112 9.03 0.33 11.24
N VAL A 113 7.98 -0.34 11.73
CA VAL A 113 8.01 -1.12 12.98
C VAL A 113 7.81 -2.60 12.65
N GLY A 114 8.60 -3.48 13.26
CA GLY A 114 8.47 -4.92 13.06
C GLY A 114 9.64 -5.73 13.58
N LYS A 115 9.59 -7.04 13.30
CA LYS A 115 10.67 -7.99 13.64
C LYS A 115 11.93 -7.76 12.79
N TYR A 116 11.77 -7.18 11.61
CA TYR A 116 12.85 -6.95 10.66
C TYR A 116 12.98 -5.46 10.40
N GLN A 117 14.21 -4.96 10.53
CA GLN A 117 14.52 -3.56 10.28
C GLN A 117 14.73 -3.30 8.80
N VAL A 118 14.00 -2.33 8.24
CA VAL A 118 14.20 -1.85 6.88
C VAL A 118 15.44 -0.96 6.85
N ALA A 119 16.25 -1.06 5.80
CA ALA A 119 17.39 -0.18 5.62
C ALA A 119 16.94 1.28 5.53
N ALA A 120 17.68 2.21 6.14
CA ALA A 120 17.25 3.60 6.28
C ALA A 120 16.95 4.30 4.93
N ASP A 121 17.69 3.95 3.87
CA ASP A 121 17.44 4.46 2.52
C ASP A 121 16.13 3.92 1.93
N ALA A 122 15.82 2.64 2.16
CA ALA A 122 14.58 2.03 1.72
C ALA A 122 13.38 2.54 2.53
N GLU A 123 13.53 2.80 3.82
CA GLU A 123 12.50 3.42 4.65
C GLU A 123 12.18 4.84 4.18
N GLU A 124 13.19 5.65 3.83
CA GLU A 124 12.94 6.98 3.29
C GLU A 124 12.21 6.94 1.95
N LYS A 125 12.52 5.97 1.09
CA LYS A 125 11.75 5.73 -0.15
C LYS A 125 10.30 5.40 0.12
N LEU A 126 10.01 4.54 1.10
CA LEU A 126 8.64 4.22 1.51
C LEU A 126 7.91 5.45 2.05
N ARG A 127 8.58 6.27 2.90
CA ARG A 127 8.03 7.53 3.38
C ARG A 127 7.75 8.52 2.25
N SER A 128 8.69 8.67 1.32
CA SER A 128 8.55 9.52 0.14
C SER A 128 7.35 9.08 -0.71
N PHE A 129 7.23 7.78 -0.98
CA PHE A 129 6.10 7.19 -1.67
C PHE A 129 4.77 7.51 -0.96
N CYS A 130 4.69 7.34 0.36
CA CYS A 130 3.51 7.71 1.13
C CYS A 130 3.15 9.20 0.98
N ARG A 131 4.13 10.12 1.07
CA ARG A 131 3.89 11.57 0.87
C ARG A 131 3.33 11.86 -0.52
N GLN A 132 3.84 11.19 -1.55
CA GLN A 132 3.38 11.36 -2.92
C GLN A 132 1.95 10.83 -3.11
N ILE A 133 1.55 9.77 -2.39
CA ILE A 133 0.14 9.34 -2.34
C ILE A 133 -0.74 10.46 -1.78
N PHE A 134 -0.36 11.08 -0.65
CA PHE A 134 -1.15 12.19 -0.10
C PHE A 134 -1.31 13.35 -1.10
N GLN A 135 -0.25 13.68 -1.84
CA GLN A 135 -0.30 14.71 -2.88
C GLN A 135 -1.23 14.37 -4.06
N LEU A 136 -1.42 13.08 -4.37
CA LEU A 136 -2.31 12.62 -5.44
C LEU A 136 -3.80 12.73 -5.06
N PHE A 137 -4.12 12.74 -3.76
CA PHE A 137 -5.49 12.78 -3.25
C PHE A 137 -5.92 14.13 -2.67
N ASN A 138 -4.98 15.06 -2.43
CA ASN A 138 -5.26 16.48 -2.22
C ASN A 138 -5.64 17.18 -3.52
#